data_AF-A0A2P8E0C8-F1
#
_entry.id   AF-A0A2P8E0C8-F1
#
_cell.length_a   1.000
_cell.length_b   1.000
_cell.length_c   1.000
_cell.angle_alpha   90.00
_cell.angle_beta   90.00
_cell.angle_gamma   90.00
#
_symmetry.space_group_name_H-M   'P 1'
#
loop_
_entity.id
_entity.type
_entity.pdbx_description
1 polymer ?
#
loop_
_entity_poly.entity_id
_entity_poly.type
_entity_poly.pdbx_seq_one_letter_code
_entity_poly.pdbx_strand_id
1 'polypeptide(L)' 'MKNYLFPVYLVTSFLVVFVTAIHTNLNTALILIMFSISPISIIWMVYRVLRSEVLVKSTFEDQWYEDFPKARM' A
#
# COMPACT_ATOMS: atom_id res chain seq x y z
N MET A 1 -1.89 -15.96 0.52
CA MET A 1 -1.32 -14.71 -0.03
C MET A 1 -0.63 -13.98 1.11
N LYS A 2 0.56 -13.39 0.93
CA LYS A 2 1.20 -12.64 2.02
C LYS A 2 0.21 -11.58 2.53
N ASN A 3 -0.28 -11.73 3.76
CA ASN A 3 -1.48 -11.03 4.28
C ASN A 3 -1.40 -9.49 4.24
N TYR A 4 -0.22 -8.92 4.03
CA TYR A 4 0.01 -7.48 3.87
C TYR A 4 -0.33 -6.91 2.49
N LEU A 5 -0.38 -7.74 1.44
CA LEU A 5 -0.63 -7.24 0.08
C LEU A 5 -2.08 -6.77 -0.10
N PHE A 6 -3.02 -7.37 0.63
CA PHE A 6 -4.43 -6.97 0.55
C PHE A 6 -4.66 -5.51 0.99
N PRO A 7 -4.20 -5.07 2.18
CA PRO A 7 -4.27 -3.66 2.57
C PRO A 7 -3.66 -2.71 1.53
N VAL A 8 -2.51 -3.10 0.96
CA VAL A 8 -1.81 -2.30 -0.07
C VAL A 8 -2.68 -2.15 -1.31
N TYR A 9 -3.12 -3.25 -1.92
CA TYR A 9 -3.94 -3.20 -3.14
C TYR A 9 -5.27 -2.45 -2.93
N LEU A 10 -5.91 -2.62 -1.78
CA LEU A 10 -7.15 -1.93 -1.47
C LEU A 10 -6.96 -0.42 -1.44
N VAL A 11 -5.93 0.04 -0.73
CA VAL A 11 -5.67 1.48 -0.53
C VAL A 11 -5.09 2.12 -1.78
N THR A 12 -4.29 1.39 -2.56
CA THR A 12 -3.87 1.82 -3.89
C THR A 12 -5.06 1.95 -4.84
N SER A 13 -6.00 1.00 -4.82
CA SER A 13 -7.20 1.09 -5.66
C SER A 13 -8.06 2.30 -5.27
N PHE A 14 -8.23 2.54 -3.97
CA PHE A 14 -8.87 3.75 -3.47
C PHE A 14 -8.19 5.04 -3.97
N LEU A 15 -6.85 5.09 -3.95
CA LEU A 15 -6.08 6.22 -4.47
C LEU A 15 -6.33 6.44 -5.98
N VAL A 16 -6.35 5.36 -6.78
CA VAL A 16 -6.61 5.47 -8.22
C VAL A 16 -8.00 6.06 -8.47
N VAL A 17 -9.02 5.61 -7.72
CA VAL A 17 -10.38 6.17 -7.82
C VAL A 17 -10.40 7.64 -7.41
N PHE A 18 -9.72 8.01 -6.31
CA PHE A 18 -9.66 9.38 -5.82
C PHE A 18 -9.02 10.33 -6.84
N VAL A 19 -7.87 9.95 -7.39
CA VAL A 19 -7.16 10.74 -8.40
C VAL A 19 -7.97 10.86 -9.69
N THR A 20 -8.64 9.78 -10.11
CA THR A 20 -9.54 9.82 -11.27
C THR A 20 -10.70 10.78 -11.04
N ALA A 21 -11.35 10.72 -9.87
CA ALA A 21 -12.46 11.61 -9.54
C ALA A 21 -12.05 13.10 -9.56
N ILE A 22 -10.82 13.41 -9.12
CA ILE A 22 -10.24 14.75 -9.24
C ILE A 22 -10.05 15.14 -10.72
N HIS A 23 -9.41 14.28 -11.51
CA HIS A 23 -9.08 14.57 -12.92
C HIS A 23 -10.32 14.75 -13.79
N THR A 24 -11.39 13.99 -13.54
CA THR A 24 -12.65 14.12 -14.27
C THR A 24 -13.57 15.19 -13.70
N ASN A 25 -13.17 15.87 -12.63
CA ASN A 25 -13.99 16.84 -11.89
C ASN A 25 -15.39 16.27 -11.54
N LEU A 26 -15.41 15.03 -11.01
CA LEU A 26 -16.63 14.24 -10.91
C LEU A 26 -17.68 14.90 -10.00
N ASN A 27 -17.31 15.18 -8.75
CA ASN A 27 -18.17 15.84 -7.77
C ASN A 27 -17.34 16.30 -6.55
N THR A 28 -17.42 17.60 -6.22
CA THR A 28 -16.63 18.17 -5.12
C THR A 28 -16.94 17.55 -3.75
N ALA A 29 -18.22 17.29 -3.44
CA ALA A 29 -18.60 16.70 -2.15
C ALA A 29 -18.04 15.28 -2.01
N LEU A 30 -18.13 14.46 -3.07
CA LEU A 30 -17.53 13.12 -3.08
C LEU A 30 -16.01 13.17 -2.88
N ILE A 31 -15.32 14.07 -3.60
CA ILE A 31 -13.86 14.25 -3.49
C ILE A 31 -13.47 14.63 -2.05
N LEU A 32 -14.22 15.52 -1.41
CA LEU A 32 -13.96 15.93 -0.02
C LEU A 32 -14.21 14.81 0.99
N ILE A 33 -15.23 13.96 0.77
CA ILE A 33 -15.49 12.77 1.59
C ILE A 33 -14.32 11.78 1.45
N MET A 34 -13.90 11.48 0.21
CA MET A 34 -12.76 10.60 -0.04
C MET A 34 -11.47 11.15 0.60
N PHE A 35 -11.21 12.45 0.45
CA PHE A 35 -10.07 13.10 1.08
C PHE A 35 -10.09 12.94 2.60
N SER A 36 -11.25 13.15 3.24
CA SER A 36 -11.43 13.02 4.69
C SER A 36 -11.21 11.59 5.20
N ILE A 37 -11.58 10.57 4.42
CA ILE A 37 -11.39 9.15 4.77
C ILE A 37 -9.95 8.67 4.49
N SER A 38 -9.20 9.39 3.65
CA SER A 38 -7.87 8.96 3.21
C SER A 38 -6.84 8.76 4.36
N PRO A 39 -6.75 9.60 5.40
CA PRO A 39 -5.79 9.39 6.49
C PRO A 39 -6.07 8.11 7.26
N ILE A 40 -7.35 7.81 7.51
CA ILE A 40 -7.78 6.59 8.21
C ILE A 40 -7.38 5.35 7.40
N SER A 41 -7.58 5.40 6.09
CA SER A 41 -7.25 4.31 5.16
C SER A 41 -5.74 4.03 5.15
N ILE A 42 -4.91 5.08 5.13
CA ILE A 42 -3.45 4.97 5.18
C ILE A 42 -2.97 4.43 6.52
N ILE A 43 -3.47 4.96 7.64
CA ILE A 43 -3.08 4.49 8.99
C ILE A 43 -3.42 3.01 9.16
N TRP A 44 -4.61 2.60 8.74
CA TRP A 44 -5.04 1.21 8.77
C TRP A 44 -4.14 0.32 7.92
N MET A 45 -3.78 0.75 6.71
CA MET A 45 -2.87 0.02 5.83
C MET A 45 -1.52 -0.22 6.50
N VAL A 46 -0.89 0.85 6.98
CA VAL A 46 0.44 0.82 7.61
C VAL A 46 0.41 -0.11 8.82
N TYR A 47 -0.61 0.01 9.68
CA TYR A 47 -0.78 -0.87 10.82
C TYR A 47 -0.83 -2.35 10.40
N ARG A 48 -1.62 -2.69 9.38
CA ARG A 48 -1.76 -4.07 8.89
C ARG A 48 -0.48 -4.60 8.25
N VAL A 49 0.29 -3.76 7.56
CA VAL A 49 1.57 -4.14 6.96
C VAL A 49 2.60 -4.41 8.06
N LEU A 50 2.75 -3.50 9.03
CA LEU A 50 3.71 -3.63 10.13
C LEU A 50 3.41 -4.82 11.04
N ARG A 51 2.14 -5.19 11.18
CA ARG A 51 1.70 -6.34 11.99
C ARG A 51 1.62 -7.64 11.19
N SER A 52 2.01 -7.64 9.92
CA SER A 52 1.98 -8.85 9.11
C SER A 52 3.14 -9.78 9.47
N GLU A 53 2.85 -11.07 9.56
CA GLU A 53 3.86 -12.11 9.78
C GLU A 53 4.66 -12.31 8.50
N VAL A 54 5.70 -11.50 8.33
CA VAL A 54 6.70 -11.68 7.28
C VAL A 54 7.86 -12.45 7.89
N LEU A 55 8.09 -13.67 7.39
CA LEU A 55 9.33 -14.38 7.64
C LEU A 55 10.46 -13.63 6.94
N VAL A 56 11.13 -12.77 7.69
CA VAL A 56 12.37 -12.12 7.25
C VAL A 56 13.48 -13.17 7.41
N LYS A 57 14.01 -13.67 6.29
CA LYS A 57 15.02 -14.76 6.29
C LYS A 57 16.43 -14.27 6.63
N SER A 58 16.67 -12.97 6.50
CA SER A 58 17.94 -12.31 6.67
C SER A 58 17.74 -11.07 7.54
N THR A 59 18.61 -10.85 8.51
CA THR A 59 18.68 -9.55 9.17
C THR A 59 19.36 -8.54 8.25
N PHE A 60 19.25 -7.26 8.60
CA PHE A 60 19.93 -6.19 7.89
C PHE A 60 21.46 -6.37 7.86
N GLU A 61 22.03 -6.97 8.90
CA GLU A 61 23.46 -7.31 8.98
C GLU A 61 23.82 -8.49 8.06
N ASP A 62 22.89 -9.44 7.87
CA ASP A 62 23.09 -10.59 6.98
C ASP A 62 23.03 -10.17 5.50
N GLN A 63 22.07 -9.31 5.15
CA GLN A 63 21.91 -8.75 3.82
C GLN A 63 21.36 -7.32 3.89
N TRP A 64 22.21 -6.33 3.63
CA TRP A 64 21.81 -4.91 3.53
C TRP A 64 20.76 -4.67 2.43
N TYR A 65 20.82 -5.45 1.34
CA TYR A 65 19.86 -5.42 0.22
C TYR A 65 19.59 -6.85 -0.29
N GLU A 66 18.31 -7.23 -0.42
CA GLU A 66 17.92 -8.41 -1.19
C GLU A 66 17.84 -8.02 -2.67
N ASP A 67 18.98 -8.05 -3.37
CA ASP A 67 18.96 -8.03 -4.83
C ASP A 67 18.26 -9.31 -5.31
N PHE A 68 17.21 -9.17 -6.12
CA PHE A 68 16.56 -10.31 -6.79
C PHE A 68 17.64 -11.19 -7.42
N PRO A 69 17.62 -12.53 -7.21
CA PRO A 69 18.65 -13.37 -7.78
C PRO A 69 18.60 -13.22 -9.30
N LYS A 70 19.66 -12.68 -9.89
CA LYS A 70 19.96 -12.90 -11.30
C LYS A 70 19.90 -14.41 -11.48
N ALA A 71 18.93 -14.89 -12.26
CA ALA A 71 18.87 -16.29 -12.64
C ALA A 71 20.26 -16.66 -13.15
N ARG A 72 20.92 -17.56 -12.42
CA ARG A 72 22.26 -18.01 -12.75
C ARG A 72 22.14 -18.81 -14.05
N MET A 73 22.59 -18.23 -15.17
CA MET A 73 22.93 -19.00 -16.37
C MET A 73 24.30 -19.64 -16.15
#